data_AF-A0A1Q2CSZ3-F1
#
_entry.id   AF-A0A1Q2CSZ3-F1
#
_cell.length_a   1.000
_cell.length_b   1.000
_cell.length_c   1.000
_cell.angle_alpha   90.00
_cell.angle_beta   90.00
_cell.angle_gamma   90.00
#
_symmetry.space_group_name_H-M   'P 1'
#
loop_
_entity.id
_entity.type
_entity.pdbx_description
1 polymer ?
#
loop_
_entity_poly.entity_id
_entity_poly.type
_entity_poly.pdbx_seq_one_letter_code
_entity_poly.pdbx_strand_id
1 'polypeptide(L)'
;MQASGADADLPWKAWQSSLNLEAELPGSTVEIVVQGAAVASLIAAHPTAKRLVEALRGGTGDVTVLACANALRAHHIDPSDLAEGIDVVPAGIARLVTRQREGWSYVRIG
;
A
#
# COMPACT_ATOMS: atom_id res chain seq x y z
N MET A 1 6.19 -3.68 2.79
CA MET A 1 6.41 -2.27 3.14
C MET A 1 5.20 -1.73 3.91
N GLN A 2 5.41 -0.88 4.92
CA GLN A 2 4.35 -0.16 5.63
C GLN A 2 4.35 1.32 5.23
N ALA A 3 3.21 1.83 4.77
CA ALA A 3 2.93 3.24 4.57
C ALA A 3 1.92 3.70 5.62
N SER A 4 2.38 4.35 6.69
CA SER A 4 1.54 4.75 7.82
C SER A 4 1.86 6.16 8.26
N GLY A 5 0.84 7.01 8.36
CA GLY A 5 0.98 8.40 8.77
C GLY A 5 -0.17 9.28 8.29
N ALA A 6 -0.02 10.60 8.45
CA ALA A 6 -0.97 11.59 7.97
C ALA A 6 -0.67 12.08 6.54
N ASP A 7 0.53 11.78 6.02
CA ASP A 7 0.94 12.19 4.68
C ASP A 7 0.25 11.32 3.61
N ALA A 8 -0.55 11.98 2.77
CA ALA A 8 -1.31 11.37 1.68
C ALA A 8 -0.45 10.90 0.50
N ASP A 9 0.84 11.25 0.46
CA ASP A 9 1.79 10.76 -0.54
C ASP A 9 2.52 9.49 -0.12
N LEU A 10 2.36 9.02 1.13
CA LEU A 10 3.05 7.82 1.62
C LEU A 10 2.83 6.56 0.75
N PRO A 11 1.62 6.26 0.25
CA PRO A 11 1.43 5.12 -0.65
C PRO A 11 2.24 5.24 -1.95
N TRP A 12 2.35 6.46 -2.50
CA TRP A 12 3.17 6.71 -3.68
C TRP A 12 4.66 6.61 -3.39
N LYS A 13 5.15 7.16 -2.27
CA LYS A 13 6.54 7.01 -1.85
C LYS A 13 6.92 5.55 -1.66
N ALA A 14 6.00 4.74 -1.12
CA ALA A 14 6.19 3.31 -0.98
C ALA A 14 6.27 2.60 -2.34
N TRP A 15 5.42 2.99 -3.30
CA TRP A 15 5.53 2.52 -4.68
C TRP A 15 6.86 2.89 -5.33
N GLN A 16 7.31 4.14 -5.24
CA GLN A 16 8.62 4.53 -5.76
C GLN A 16 9.76 3.73 -5.10
N SER A 17 9.62 3.45 -3.81
CA SER A 17 10.60 2.63 -3.07
C SER A 17 10.60 1.17 -3.54
N SER A 18 9.46 0.62 -3.98
CA SER A 18 9.42 -0.72 -4.58
C SER A 18 10.12 -0.78 -5.93
N LEU A 19 10.10 0.30 -6.71
CA LEU A 19 10.88 0.38 -7.96
C LEU A 19 12.39 0.36 -7.69
N ASN A 20 12.84 1.09 -6.67
CA ASN A 20 14.24 1.07 -6.27
C ASN A 20 14.66 -0.33 -5.76
N LEU A 21 13.77 -1.00 -5.02
CA LEU A 21 13.99 -2.38 -4.59
C LEU A 21 14.11 -3.33 -5.79
N GLU A 22 13.19 -3.24 -6.76
CA GLU A 22 13.21 -4.09 -7.95
C GLU A 22 14.46 -3.88 -8.80
N ALA A 23 14.99 -2.64 -8.87
CA ALA A 23 16.21 -2.35 -9.61
C ALA A 23 17.46 -3.06 -9.02
N GLU A 24 17.55 -3.15 -7.69
CA GLU A 24 18.69 -3.76 -6.99
C GLU A 24 18.47 -5.24 -6.67
N LEU A 25 17.21 -5.66 -6.52
CA LEU A 25 16.77 -7.02 -6.21
C LEU A 25 15.59 -7.42 -7.14
N PRO A 26 15.86 -7.72 -8.42
CA PRO A 26 14.81 -8.03 -9.40
C PRO A 26 14.01 -9.29 -9.05
N GLY A 27 12.72 -9.28 -9.42
CA GLY A 27 11.79 -10.36 -9.12
C GLY A 27 11.29 -10.37 -7.68
N SER A 28 11.42 -9.25 -6.96
CA SER A 28 10.95 -9.14 -5.58
C SER A 28 9.43 -8.98 -5.54
N THR A 29 8.75 -9.81 -4.74
CA THR A 29 7.34 -9.58 -4.39
C THR A 29 7.24 -8.53 -3.29
N VAL A 30 6.39 -7.52 -3.49
CA VAL A 30 6.21 -6.41 -2.57
C VAL A 30 4.74 -6.24 -2.20
N GLU A 31 4.46 -6.22 -0.90
CA GLU A 31 3.17 -5.76 -0.39
C GLU A 31 3.32 -4.40 0.27
N ILE A 32 2.57 -3.40 -0.20
CA ILE A 32 2.48 -2.07 0.39
C ILE A 32 1.24 -2.03 1.28
N VAL A 33 1.43 -2.13 2.59
CA VAL A 33 0.33 -2.07 3.57
C VAL A 33 0.14 -0.63 4.03
N VAL A 34 -1.00 -0.03 3.66
CA VAL A 34 -1.38 1.34 3.98
C VAL A 34 -2.26 1.39 5.23
N GLN A 35 -1.91 2.26 6.18
CA GLN A 35 -2.52 2.35 7.51
C GLN A 35 -2.64 3.81 7.96
N GLY A 36 -3.39 4.05 9.04
CA GLY A 36 -3.62 5.39 9.57
C GLY A 36 -4.38 6.27 8.58
N ALA A 37 -4.19 7.59 8.68
CA ALA A 37 -4.91 8.56 7.85
C ALA A 37 -4.54 8.48 6.36
N ALA A 38 -3.38 7.92 6.02
CA ALA A 38 -2.94 7.72 4.63
C ALA A 38 -3.91 6.86 3.80
N VAL A 39 -4.77 6.03 4.41
CA VAL A 39 -5.77 5.24 3.65
C VAL A 39 -6.77 6.11 2.90
N ALA A 40 -7.03 7.35 3.35
CA ALA A 40 -7.88 8.29 2.63
C ALA A 40 -7.33 8.64 1.23
N SER A 41 -6.01 8.55 1.05
CA SER A 41 -5.36 8.81 -0.24
C SER A 41 -5.55 7.70 -1.27
N LEU A 42 -6.14 6.56 -0.88
CA LEU A 42 -6.44 5.40 -1.74
C LEU A 42 -7.85 5.43 -2.35
N ILE A 43 -8.68 6.40 -1.97
CA ILE A 43 -10.02 6.60 -2.57
C ILE A 43 -9.87 6.92 -4.05
N ALA A 44 -10.71 6.34 -4.91
CA ALA A 44 -10.61 6.45 -6.37
C ALA A 44 -10.56 7.90 -6.90
N ALA A 45 -11.24 8.82 -6.22
CA ALA A 45 -11.24 10.25 -6.57
C ALA A 45 -9.91 10.96 -6.24
N HIS A 46 -9.09 10.42 -5.33
CA HIS A 46 -7.89 11.06 -4.82
C HIS A 46 -6.75 11.04 -5.87
N PRO A 47 -5.97 12.14 -6.02
CA PRO A 47 -4.86 12.20 -6.98
C PRO A 47 -3.80 11.09 -6.79
N THR A 48 -3.43 10.79 -5.54
CA THR A 48 -2.48 9.71 -5.21
C THR A 48 -2.99 8.35 -5.72
N ALA A 49 -4.27 8.06 -5.53
CA ALA A 49 -4.86 6.79 -5.95
C ALA A 49 -4.85 6.66 -7.48
N LYS A 50 -5.24 7.72 -8.21
CA LYS A 50 -5.19 7.73 -9.69
C LYS A 50 -3.78 7.45 -10.21
N ARG A 51 -2.79 8.14 -9.64
CA ARG A 51 -1.37 7.95 -9.97
C ARG A 51 -0.90 6.52 -9.67
N LEU A 52 -1.32 5.93 -8.54
CA LEU A 52 -1.00 4.55 -8.21
C LEU A 52 -1.63 3.55 -9.19
N VAL A 53 -2.90 3.74 -9.56
CA VAL A 53 -3.59 2.88 -10.54
C VAL A 53 -2.87 2.89 -11.88
N GLU A 54 -2.50 4.07 -12.38
CA GLU A 54 -1.74 4.20 -13.63
C GLU A 54 -0.41 3.45 -13.54
N ALA A 55 0.30 3.58 -12.42
CA ALA A 55 1.59 2.92 -12.22
C ALA A 55 1.47 1.39 -12.09
N LEU A 56 0.46 0.90 -11.36
CA LEU A 56 0.17 -0.53 -11.21
C LEU A 56 -0.19 -1.17 -12.56
N ARG A 57 -0.97 -0.48 -13.39
CA ARG A 57 -1.30 -0.93 -14.76
C ARG A 57 -0.07 -0.93 -15.68
N GLY A 58 0.89 -0.04 -15.44
CA GLY A 58 2.14 0.05 -16.20
C GLY A 58 3.08 -1.15 -16.01
N GLY A 59 2.86 -1.98 -14.99
CA GLY A 59 3.52 -3.27 -14.82
C GLY A 59 5.00 -3.17 -14.50
N THR A 60 5.34 -2.94 -13.23
CA THR A 60 6.72 -3.06 -12.73
C THR A 60 6.71 -3.90 -11.45
N GLY A 61 7.27 -5.11 -11.54
CA GLY A 61 7.37 -6.05 -10.42
C GLY A 61 6.04 -6.67 -9.98
N ASP A 62 6.13 -7.55 -8.98
CA ASP A 62 4.99 -8.17 -8.29
C ASP A 62 4.63 -7.34 -7.06
N VAL A 63 3.91 -6.23 -7.28
CA VAL A 63 3.59 -5.26 -6.24
C VAL A 63 2.08 -5.20 -5.99
N THR A 64 1.67 -5.40 -4.75
CA THR A 64 0.27 -5.30 -4.30
C THR A 64 0.10 -4.17 -3.28
N VAL A 65 -0.95 -3.36 -3.41
CA VAL A 65 -1.29 -2.32 -2.43
C VAL A 65 -2.48 -2.78 -1.59
N LEU A 66 -2.32 -2.75 -0.27
CA LEU A 66 -3.26 -3.29 0.72
C LEU A 66 -3.73 -2.19 1.67
N ALA A 67 -5.04 -1.92 1.71
CA ALA A 67 -5.65 -1.02 2.69
C ALA A 67 -6.03 -1.76 3.98
N CYS A 68 -5.72 -1.16 5.13
CA CYS A 68 -6.12 -1.68 6.44
C CYS A 68 -7.61 -1.39 6.74
N ALA A 69 -8.44 -2.43 6.85
CA ALA A 69 -9.87 -2.29 7.12
C ALA A 69 -10.17 -1.53 8.43
N ASN A 70 -9.36 -1.70 9.47
CA ASN A 70 -9.52 -0.94 10.72
C ASN A 70 -9.27 0.56 10.51
N ALA A 71 -8.31 0.93 9.67
CA ALA A 71 -8.04 2.33 9.35
C ALA A 71 -9.16 2.92 8.49
N LEU A 72 -9.66 2.17 7.48
CA LEU A 72 -10.82 2.60 6.70
C LEU A 72 -12.03 2.91 7.59
N ARG A 73 -12.35 2.00 8.53
CA ARG A 73 -13.42 2.21 9.52
C ARG A 73 -13.18 3.45 10.39
N ALA A 74 -11.97 3.64 10.89
CA ALA A 74 -11.61 4.78 11.73
C ALA A 74 -11.70 6.13 10.99
N HIS A 75 -11.58 6.11 9.66
CA HIS A 75 -11.67 7.29 8.80
C HIS A 75 -12.98 7.38 8.00
N HIS A 76 -13.98 6.53 8.30
CA HIS A 76 -15.29 6.52 7.66
C HIS A 76 -15.25 6.33 6.14
N ILE A 77 -14.38 5.45 5.65
CA ILE A 77 -14.22 5.16 4.22
C ILE A 77 -14.84 3.79 3.93
N ASP A 78 -15.75 3.73 2.95
CA ASP A 78 -16.25 2.46 2.46
C ASP A 78 -15.19 1.81 1.55
N PRO A 79 -14.88 0.51 1.74
CA PRO A 79 -14.05 -0.23 0.79
C PRO A 79 -14.45 -0.07 -0.68
N SER A 80 -15.73 0.14 -1.00
CA SER A 80 -16.19 0.36 -2.38
C SER A 80 -15.70 1.67 -3.00
N ASP A 81 -15.26 2.63 -2.17
CA ASP A 81 -14.73 3.92 -2.64
C ASP A 81 -13.25 3.85 -3.03
N LEU A 82 -12.58 2.72 -2.76
CA LEU A 82 -11.17 2.53 -3.08
C LEU A 82 -10.93 2.44 -4.59
N ALA A 83 -9.76 2.91 -5.00
CA ALA A 83 -9.31 2.73 -6.37
C ALA A 83 -9.18 1.25 -6.76
N GLU A 84 -9.33 0.96 -8.05
CA GLU A 84 -9.09 -0.36 -8.63
C GLU A 84 -7.65 -0.85 -8.32
N GLY A 85 -7.50 -2.14 -8.04
CA GLY A 85 -6.18 -2.74 -7.73
C GLY A 85 -5.72 -2.50 -6.29
N ILE A 86 -6.55 -1.88 -5.44
CA ILE A 86 -6.33 -1.80 -4.00
C ILE A 86 -7.12 -2.92 -3.31
N ASP A 87 -6.42 -3.86 -2.69
CA ASP A 87 -7.06 -4.90 -1.88
C ASP A 87 -7.22 -4.45 -0.43
N VAL A 88 -8.13 -5.10 0.30
CA VAL A 88 -8.38 -4.81 1.72
C VAL A 88 -7.97 -5.99 2.57
N VAL A 89 -7.20 -5.71 3.64
CA VAL A 89 -6.86 -6.70 4.67
C VAL A 89 -7.55 -6.37 6.00
N PRO A 90 -7.97 -7.39 6.80
CA PRO A 90 -8.69 -7.15 8.05
C PRO A 90 -7.94 -6.24 9.03
N ALA A 91 -6.63 -6.41 9.14
CA ALA A 91 -5.76 -5.53 9.92
C ALA A 91 -4.36 -5.46 9.31
N GLY A 92 -3.91 -4.26 8.99
CA GLY A 92 -2.59 -4.03 8.39
C GLY A 92 -1.45 -4.53 9.28
N ILE A 93 -1.52 -4.30 10.60
CA ILE A 93 -0.49 -4.80 11.53
C ILE A 93 -0.42 -6.33 11.54
N ALA A 94 -1.57 -7.02 11.49
CA ALA A 94 -1.60 -8.48 11.45
C ALA A 94 -1.00 -9.01 10.14
N ARG A 95 -1.27 -8.35 9.00
CA ARG A 95 -0.65 -8.69 7.71
C ARG A 95 0.87 -8.56 7.77
N LEU A 96 1.37 -7.45 8.31
CA LEU A 96 2.81 -7.20 8.45
C LEU A 96 3.49 -8.25 9.36
N VAL A 97 2.88 -8.59 10.51
CA VAL A 97 3.42 -9.61 11.41
C VAL A 97 3.39 -11.00 10.77
N THR A 98 2.32 -11.32 10.04
CA THR A 98 2.18 -12.60 9.34
C THR A 98 3.27 -12.77 8.28
N ARG A 99 3.45 -11.77 7.40
CA ARG A 99 4.50 -11.81 6.37
C ARG A 99 5.90 -11.91 6.97
N GLN A 100 6.19 -11.17 8.03
CA GLN A 100 7.48 -11.30 8.72
C GLN A 100 7.72 -12.72 9.27
N ARG A 101 6.69 -13.39 9.80
CA ARG A 101 6.79 -14.79 10.25
C ARG A 101 7.00 -15.78 9.11
N GLU A 102 6.49 -15.46 7.93
CA GLU A 102 6.73 -16.22 6.70
C GLU A 102 8.11 -15.93 6.07
N GLY A 103 8.96 -15.13 6.73
CA GLY A 103 10.32 -14.84 6.29
C GLY A 103 10.46 -13.56 5.46
N TRP A 104 9.41 -12.75 5.33
CA TRP A 104 9.48 -11.50 4.57
C TRP A 104 10.24 -10.41 5.34
N SER A 105 11.02 -9.63 4.60
CA SER A 105 11.62 -8.41 5.11
C SER A 105 10.58 -7.32 5.32
N TYR A 106 10.76 -6.56 6.41
CA TYR A 106 9.90 -5.43 6.75
C TYR A 106 10.62 -4.10 6.50
N VAL A 107 9.92 -3.18 5.83
CA VAL A 107 10.39 -1.82 5.54
C VAL A 107 9.29 -0.84 5.89
N ARG A 108 9.60 0.18 6.69
CA ARG A 108 8.70 1.29 7.00
C ARG A 108 9.03 2.50 6.12
N ILE A 109 8.02 3.06 5.48
CA ILE A 109 8.10 4.30 4.70
C ILE A 109 7.57 5.45 5.56
N GLY A 110 8.31 6.56 5.59
CA GLY A 110 8.05 7.73 6.42
C GLY A 110 7.87 9.01 5.63
#